data_AF-A0A2G4T0I6-F1
#
_entry.id   AF-A0A2G4T0I6-F1
#
_cell.length_a   1.000
_cell.length_b   1.000
_cell.length_c   1.000
_cell.angle_alpha   90.00
_cell.angle_beta   90.00
_cell.angle_gamma   90.00
#
_symmetry.space_group_name_H-M   'P 1'
#
loop_
_entity.id
_entity.type
_entity.pdbx_description
1 polymer ?
#
loop_
_entity_poly.entity_id
_entity_poly.type
_entity_poly.pdbx_seq_one_letter_code
_entity_poly.pdbx_strand_id
1 'polypeptide(L)'
;MLYFVHENSTPEQLVKFRYTKQQQDKTWKTKKYRRILQALEAQDPDIVRADTISVEGFGRFLQARSEQSAVLSRFYGHTITNHDNGYPLFRKIRLSAYFNRQRADQKLIQDLRARFGEDAVFVMGNWSAPHARYHEPIRGLGFRRLLKKHEFQVYLIDEYRTSRCCPTCLNESLHTFRRVPNPRPYQ
;
A
#
# COMPACT_ATOMS: atom_id res chain seq x y z
N MET A 1 -7.10 -2.28 5.47
CA MET A 1 -6.79 -2.15 6.91
C MET A 1 -6.36 -3.53 7.37
N LEU A 2 -5.28 -3.66 8.14
CA LEU A 2 -4.95 -4.93 8.78
C LEU A 2 -5.45 -4.92 10.22
N TYR A 3 -5.89 -6.08 10.66
CA TYR A 3 -6.40 -6.30 12.00
C TYR A 3 -5.88 -7.65 12.46
N PHE A 4 -5.22 -7.64 13.62
CA PHE A 4 -4.66 -8.82 14.26
C PHE A 4 -5.32 -8.97 15.63
N VAL A 5 -5.66 -10.21 15.96
CA VAL A 5 -6.25 -10.59 17.25
C VAL A 5 -5.46 -11.77 17.75
N HIS A 6 -5.04 -11.70 19.02
CA HIS A 6 -4.40 -12.83 19.67
C HIS A 6 -5.44 -13.91 19.98
N GLU A 7 -5.07 -15.19 19.88
CA GLU A 7 -5.98 -16.33 20.14
C GLU A 7 -6.65 -16.27 21.51
N ASN A 8 -5.90 -15.89 22.54
CA ASN A 8 -6.39 -15.79 23.92
C ASN A 8 -7.19 -14.50 24.21
N SER A 9 -7.64 -13.78 23.19
CA SER A 9 -8.43 -12.56 23.39
C SER A 9 -9.85 -12.91 23.83
N THR A 10 -10.29 -12.36 24.96
CA THR A 10 -11.69 -12.45 25.43
C THR A 10 -12.42 -11.11 25.23
N PRO A 11 -13.76 -11.07 25.33
CA PRO A 11 -14.51 -9.81 25.32
C PRO A 11 -14.03 -8.81 26.38
N GLU A 12 -13.59 -9.31 27.53
CA GLU A 12 -13.10 -8.52 28.67
C GLU A 12 -11.61 -8.12 28.50
N GLN A 13 -10.79 -8.98 27.90
CA GLN A 13 -9.36 -8.77 27.69
C GLN A 13 -8.98 -8.97 26.23
N LEU A 14 -9.11 -7.90 25.45
CA LEU A 14 -8.91 -7.94 24.00
C LEU A 14 -7.48 -7.55 23.61
N VAL A 15 -6.66 -8.53 23.22
CA VAL A 15 -5.30 -8.29 22.71
C VAL A 15 -5.36 -8.16 21.18
N LYS A 16 -5.50 -6.91 20.71
CA LYS A 16 -5.59 -6.58 19.28
C LYS A 16 -4.54 -5.59 18.82
N PHE A 17 -4.24 -5.64 17.53
CA PHE A 17 -3.45 -4.64 16.82
C PHE A 17 -4.13 -4.24 15.51
N ARG A 18 -4.22 -2.93 15.25
CA ARG A 18 -4.89 -2.39 14.07
C ARG A 18 -3.94 -1.49 13.29
N TYR A 19 -3.69 -1.85 12.03
CA TYR A 19 -2.89 -1.04 11.11
C TYR A 19 -3.80 -0.44 10.02
N THR A 20 -3.99 0.87 10.10
CA THR A 20 -4.97 1.59 9.27
C THR A 20 -4.32 2.27 8.07
N LYS A 21 -5.12 2.50 7.02
CA LYS A 21 -4.69 3.28 5.86
C LYS A 21 -4.34 4.72 6.23
N GLN A 22 -5.06 5.32 7.17
CA GLN A 22 -4.78 6.68 7.61
C GLN A 22 -3.43 6.79 8.34
N GLN A 23 -3.10 5.83 9.21
CA GLN A 23 -1.79 5.73 9.85
C GLN A 23 -0.68 5.59 8.81
N GLN A 24 -0.87 4.70 7.83
CA GLN A 24 0.05 4.48 6.72
C GLN A 24 0.24 5.74 5.85
N ASP A 25 -0.83 6.46 5.53
CA ASP A 25 -0.75 7.68 4.70
C ASP A 25 0.01 8.80 5.43
N LYS A 26 -0.17 8.91 6.75
CA LYS A 26 0.56 9.86 7.59
C LYS A 26 2.07 9.54 7.60
N THR A 27 2.44 8.29 7.81
CA THR A 27 3.86 7.88 7.86
C THR A 27 4.53 7.96 6.50
N TRP A 28 3.85 7.52 5.43
CA TRP A 28 4.43 7.51 4.08
C TRP A 28 4.48 8.89 3.43
N LYS A 29 3.64 9.83 3.87
CA LYS A 29 3.50 11.17 3.26
C LYS A 29 3.15 11.11 1.76
N THR A 30 2.54 10.02 1.30
CA THR A 30 2.26 9.77 -0.12
C THR A 30 1.44 10.89 -0.75
N LYS A 31 0.42 11.40 -0.06
CA LYS A 31 -0.40 12.51 -0.56
C LYS A 31 0.41 13.81 -0.71
N LYS A 32 1.27 14.12 0.26
CA LYS A 32 2.16 15.30 0.20
C LYS A 32 3.09 15.20 -1.01
N TYR A 33 3.79 14.07 -1.15
CA TYR A 33 4.72 13.87 -2.25
C TYR A 33 4.02 13.85 -3.61
N ARG A 34 2.85 13.22 -3.72
CA ARG A 34 2.04 13.24 -4.95
C ARG A 34 1.69 14.67 -5.37
N ARG A 35 1.21 15.52 -4.46
CA ARG A 35 0.88 16.91 -4.77
C ARG A 35 2.10 17.70 -5.28
N ILE A 36 3.26 17.51 -4.64
CA ILE A 36 4.50 18.18 -5.06
C ILE A 36 4.91 17.70 -6.45
N LEU A 37 4.84 16.39 -6.71
CA LEU A 37 5.18 15.81 -8.02
C LEU A 37 4.24 16.30 -9.11
N GLN A 38 2.92 16.34 -8.86
CA GLN A 38 1.94 16.87 -9.81
C GLN A 38 2.17 18.36 -10.11
N ALA A 39 2.53 19.15 -9.11
CA ALA A 39 2.86 20.56 -9.31
C ALA A 39 4.14 20.77 -10.13
N LEU A 40 5.11 19.84 -10.02
CA LEU A 40 6.31 19.82 -10.86
C LEU A 40 5.98 19.38 -12.28
N GLU A 41 5.16 18.34 -12.47
CA GLU A 41 4.71 17.88 -13.79
C GLU A 41 3.92 18.96 -14.53
N ALA A 42 3.14 19.80 -13.83
CA ALA A 42 2.46 20.95 -14.45
C ALA A 42 3.42 22.01 -15.01
N GLN A 43 4.69 21.97 -14.60
CA GLN A 43 5.77 22.86 -15.08
C GLN A 43 6.72 22.13 -16.04
N ASP A 44 6.50 20.84 -16.32
CA ASP A 44 7.34 20.10 -17.27
C ASP A 44 7.17 20.76 -18.66
N PRO A 45 8.28 21.01 -19.37
CA PRO A 45 8.21 21.44 -20.75
C PRO A 45 7.52 20.35 -21.60
N ASP A 46 6.88 20.75 -22.70
CA ASP A 46 6.18 19.81 -23.58
C ASP A 46 7.18 18.87 -24.27
N ILE A 47 7.31 17.64 -23.76
CA ILE A 47 8.27 16.64 -24.25
C ILE A 47 7.64 15.87 -25.40
N VAL A 48 8.35 15.81 -26.53
CA VAL A 48 7.94 14.97 -27.67
C VAL A 48 7.83 13.51 -27.20
N ARG A 49 6.64 12.93 -27.28
CA ARG A 49 6.41 11.52 -26.94
C ARG A 49 6.95 10.60 -28.03
N ALA A 50 7.55 9.48 -27.62
CA ALA A 50 8.06 8.46 -28.53
C ALA A 50 6.90 7.59 -29.05
N ASP A 51 6.05 8.16 -29.90
CA ASP A 51 4.85 7.48 -30.43
C ASP A 51 5.05 7.07 -31.90
N THR A 52 6.21 6.51 -32.26
CA THR A 52 6.49 6.04 -33.63
C THR A 52 7.25 4.73 -33.68
N ILE A 53 6.75 3.80 -34.52
CA ILE A 53 7.38 2.50 -34.83
C ILE A 53 8.34 2.64 -36.04
N SER A 54 8.33 3.78 -36.75
CA SER A 54 9.15 4.01 -37.94
C SER A 54 10.53 4.59 -37.63
N VAL A 55 11.53 4.17 -38.41
CA VAL A 55 12.93 4.63 -38.28
C VAL A 55 13.07 6.14 -38.52
N GLU A 56 12.35 6.68 -39.52
CA GLU A 56 12.33 8.12 -39.79
C GLU A 56 11.63 8.92 -38.68
N GLY A 57 10.59 8.35 -38.06
CA GLY A 57 9.93 8.95 -36.90
C GLY A 57 10.86 9.00 -35.70
N PHE A 58 11.64 7.93 -35.50
CA PHE A 58 12.66 7.87 -34.46
C PHE A 58 13.79 8.88 -34.69
N GLY A 59 14.26 9.06 -35.93
CA GLY A 59 15.25 10.09 -36.27
C GLY A 59 14.77 11.51 -35.93
N ARG A 60 13.53 11.85 -36.31
CA ARG A 60 12.90 13.14 -35.95
C ARG A 60 12.74 13.31 -34.44
N PHE A 61 12.37 12.25 -33.73
CA PHE A 61 12.29 12.24 -32.28
C PHE A 61 13.65 12.50 -31.62
N LEU A 62 14.73 11.87 -32.09
CA LEU A 62 16.08 12.09 -31.54
C LEU A 62 16.54 13.53 -31.72
N GLN A 63 16.26 14.15 -32.87
CA GLN A 63 16.60 15.54 -33.15
C GLN A 63 15.83 16.49 -32.21
N ALA A 64 14.51 16.35 -32.12
CA ALA A 64 13.70 17.14 -31.20
C ALA A 64 14.10 16.95 -29.73
N ARG A 65 14.46 15.72 -29.33
CA ARG A 65 14.92 15.42 -27.97
C ARG A 65 16.30 16.00 -27.67
N SER A 66 17.19 16.06 -28.68
CA SER A 66 18.49 16.73 -28.56
C SER A 66 18.33 18.22 -28.34
N GLU A 67 17.43 18.87 -29.09
CA GLU A 67 17.11 20.30 -28.94
C GLU A 67 16.53 20.63 -27.56
N GLN A 68 15.67 19.74 -27.03
CA GLN A 68 15.10 19.88 -25.69
C GLN A 68 16.07 19.53 -24.55
N SER A 69 17.23 18.93 -24.85
CA SER A 69 18.16 18.41 -23.84
C SER A 69 18.65 19.49 -22.87
N ALA A 70 18.98 20.69 -23.37
CA ALA A 70 19.43 21.80 -22.54
C ALA A 70 18.33 22.30 -21.59
N VAL A 71 17.09 22.39 -22.07
CA VAL A 71 15.92 22.81 -21.29
C VAL A 71 15.62 21.79 -20.19
N LEU A 72 15.61 20.50 -20.54
CA LEU A 72 15.40 19.40 -19.60
C LEU A 72 16.54 19.31 -18.58
N SER A 73 17.79 19.51 -18.99
CA SER A 73 18.93 19.52 -18.09
C SER A 73 18.83 20.65 -17.07
N ARG A 74 18.39 21.85 -17.48
CA ARG A 74 18.13 22.96 -16.56
C ARG A 74 16.97 22.66 -15.62
N PHE A 75 15.86 22.14 -16.15
CA PHE A 75 14.66 21.82 -15.36
C PHE A 75 14.92 20.72 -14.31
N TYR A 76 15.53 19.61 -14.71
CA TYR A 76 15.91 18.53 -13.79
C TYR A 76 17.17 18.87 -12.98
N GLY A 77 17.97 19.86 -13.38
CA GLY A 77 19.12 20.35 -12.61
C GLY A 77 18.75 21.29 -11.47
N HIS A 78 17.60 21.96 -11.51
CA HIS A 78 17.19 22.92 -10.49
C HIS A 78 16.88 22.25 -9.15
N THR A 79 17.65 22.62 -8.13
CA THR A 79 17.38 22.28 -6.72
C THR A 79 16.75 23.48 -6.02
N ILE A 80 15.56 23.31 -5.44
CA ILE A 80 14.88 24.34 -4.60
C ILE A 80 15.62 24.56 -3.24
N THR A 81 16.84 24.06 -3.08
CA THR A 81 17.61 24.13 -1.83
C THR A 81 18.95 24.78 -2.08
N ASN A 82 19.35 25.73 -1.22
CA ASN A 82 20.62 26.48 -1.26
C ASN A 82 21.91 25.64 -1.18
N HIS A 83 21.80 24.31 -1.16
CA HIS A 83 22.94 23.41 -1.23
C HIS A 83 22.97 22.75 -2.61
N ASP A 84 24.07 22.94 -3.33
CA ASP A 84 24.46 22.35 -4.63
C ASP A 84 24.63 20.83 -4.57
N ASN A 85 23.73 20.13 -3.88
CA ASN A 85 23.62 18.68 -4.00
C ASN A 85 22.86 18.44 -5.30
N GLY A 86 23.59 18.33 -6.42
CA GLY A 86 23.16 18.23 -7.84
C GLY A 86 22.17 17.11 -8.20
N TYR A 87 21.19 16.86 -7.35
CA TYR A 87 20.13 15.87 -7.51
C TYR A 87 18.77 16.57 -7.66
N PRO A 88 18.04 16.34 -8.77
CA PRO A 88 16.70 16.87 -9.00
C PRO A 88 15.76 16.68 -7.81
N LEU A 89 14.90 17.66 -7.51
CA LEU A 89 13.90 17.56 -6.43
C LEU A 89 13.04 16.29 -6.54
N PHE A 90 12.67 15.91 -7.77
CA PHE A 90 11.98 14.65 -8.06
C PHE A 90 12.69 13.41 -7.48
N ARG A 91 14.03 13.33 -7.64
CA ARG A 91 14.84 12.22 -7.10
C ARG A 91 14.87 12.26 -5.57
N LYS A 92 15.03 13.45 -4.98
CA LYS A 92 14.99 13.64 -3.51
C LYS A 92 13.66 13.17 -2.92
N ILE A 93 12.53 13.49 -3.57
CA ILE A 93 11.20 13.04 -3.16
C ILE A 93 11.04 11.53 -3.28
N ARG A 94 11.45 10.93 -4.41
CA ARG A 94 11.39 9.47 -4.59
C ARG A 94 12.22 8.73 -3.55
N LEU A 95 13.42 9.20 -3.27
CA LEU A 95 14.31 8.64 -2.26
C LEU A 95 13.70 8.78 -0.85
N SER A 96 13.14 9.94 -0.53
CA SER A 96 12.44 10.16 0.75
C SER A 96 11.23 9.24 0.91
N ALA A 97 10.44 9.04 -0.16
CA ALA A 97 9.30 8.14 -0.15
C ALA A 97 9.73 6.67 0.09
N TYR A 98 10.83 6.24 -0.54
CA TYR A 98 11.42 4.92 -0.30
C TYR A 98 11.85 4.75 1.16
N PHE A 99 12.59 5.71 1.72
CA PHE A 99 13.02 5.65 3.12
C PHE A 99 11.84 5.68 4.10
N ASN A 100 10.83 6.50 3.86
CA ASN A 100 9.65 6.56 4.71
C ASN A 100 8.88 5.24 4.71
N ARG A 101 8.82 4.54 3.56
CA ARG A 101 8.22 3.22 3.49
C ARG A 101 9.00 2.19 4.29
N GLN A 102 10.32 2.13 4.13
CA GLN A 102 11.19 1.23 4.90
C GLN A 102 11.03 1.46 6.41
N ARG A 103 11.06 2.71 6.86
CA ARG A 103 10.86 3.07 8.29
C ARG A 103 9.49 2.68 8.81
N ALA A 104 8.44 2.88 8.00
CA ALA A 104 7.09 2.51 8.38
C ALA A 104 6.90 0.99 8.46
N ASP A 105 7.50 0.24 7.54
CA ASP A 105 7.48 -1.22 7.53
C ASP A 105 8.25 -1.76 8.75
N GLN A 106 9.45 -1.22 9.04
CA GLN A 106 10.23 -1.58 10.23
C GLN A 106 9.48 -1.29 11.53
N LYS A 107 8.85 -0.10 11.64
CA LYS A 107 8.02 0.25 12.80
C LYS A 107 6.84 -0.71 12.97
N LEU A 108 6.15 -1.07 11.89
CA LEU A 108 5.07 -2.04 11.94
C LEU A 108 5.55 -3.39 12.50
N ILE A 109 6.71 -3.87 12.06
CA ILE A 109 7.30 -5.12 12.57
C ILE A 109 7.63 -5.02 14.06
N GLN A 110 8.25 -3.92 14.49
CA GLN A 110 8.55 -3.68 15.91
C GLN A 110 7.28 -3.64 16.76
N ASP A 111 6.26 -2.93 16.31
CA ASP A 111 4.98 -2.84 16.99
C ASP A 111 4.31 -4.23 17.08
N LEU A 112 4.41 -5.07 16.04
CA LEU A 112 3.90 -6.44 16.05
C LEU A 112 4.66 -7.33 17.04
N ARG A 113 6.01 -7.28 17.05
CA ARG A 113 6.85 -8.03 17.98
C ARG A 113 6.60 -7.63 19.42
N ALA A 114 6.50 -6.33 19.69
CA ALA A 114 6.18 -5.81 21.02
C ALA A 114 4.79 -6.23 21.51
N ARG A 115 3.84 -6.45 20.59
CA ARG A 115 2.45 -6.78 20.95
C ARG A 115 2.18 -8.27 21.05
N PHE A 116 2.80 -9.09 20.19
CA PHE A 116 2.50 -10.52 20.06
C PHE A 116 3.70 -11.43 20.36
N GLY A 117 4.88 -10.87 20.63
CA GLY A 117 6.12 -11.61 20.83
C GLY A 117 6.95 -11.76 19.54
N GLU A 118 8.22 -12.13 19.72
CA GLU A 118 9.15 -12.40 18.61
C GLU A 118 8.75 -13.66 17.83
N ASP A 119 8.31 -14.70 18.53
CA ASP A 119 7.94 -16.01 17.94
C ASP A 119 6.47 -16.07 17.48
N ALA A 120 5.85 -14.91 17.26
CA ALA A 120 4.44 -14.84 16.87
C ALA A 120 4.20 -15.53 15.52
N VAL A 121 3.19 -16.42 15.50
CA VAL A 121 2.72 -17.07 14.27
C VAL A 121 1.48 -16.34 13.77
N PHE A 122 1.52 -15.87 12.53
CA PHE A 122 0.38 -15.20 11.91
C PHE A 122 -0.40 -16.16 11.01
N VAL A 123 -1.68 -16.32 11.31
CA VAL A 123 -2.60 -17.11 10.52
C VAL A 123 -3.55 -16.18 9.79
N MET A 124 -3.65 -16.31 8.47
CA MET A 124 -4.47 -15.44 7.63
C MET A 124 -5.38 -16.26 6.72
N GLY A 125 -6.56 -15.73 6.38
CA GLY A 125 -7.37 -16.29 5.32
C GLY A 125 -6.70 -16.28 3.96
N ASN A 126 -6.92 -17.35 3.18
CA ASN A 126 -6.57 -17.41 1.77
C ASN A 126 -7.57 -16.67 0.86
N TRP A 127 -8.56 -15.95 1.44
CA TRP A 127 -9.62 -15.29 0.69
C TRP A 127 -9.05 -14.45 -0.46
N SER A 128 -9.57 -14.74 -1.64
CA SER A 128 -9.22 -14.05 -2.88
C SER A 128 -10.50 -13.70 -3.61
N ALA A 129 -10.49 -12.55 -4.27
CA ALA A 129 -11.56 -12.13 -5.16
C ALA A 129 -10.96 -11.77 -6.51
N PRO A 130 -11.71 -11.95 -7.62
CA PRO A 130 -11.31 -11.42 -8.92
C PRO A 130 -11.02 -9.93 -8.78
N HIS A 131 -9.90 -9.47 -9.36
CA HIS A 131 -9.59 -8.05 -9.40
C HIS A 131 -10.58 -7.33 -10.31
N ALA A 132 -11.61 -6.73 -9.72
CA ALA A 132 -12.53 -5.87 -10.44
C ALA A 132 -11.80 -4.57 -10.86
N ARG A 133 -12.07 -4.12 -12.09
CA ARG A 133 -11.50 -2.88 -12.64
C ARG A 133 -11.86 -1.71 -11.71
N TYR A 134 -10.92 -0.81 -11.46
CA TYR A 134 -11.05 0.35 -10.54
C TYR A 134 -11.13 0.04 -9.04
N HIS A 135 -10.96 -1.22 -8.62
CA HIS A 135 -10.83 -1.55 -7.20
C HIS A 135 -9.37 -1.54 -6.75
N GLU A 136 -9.15 -1.20 -5.47
CA GLU A 136 -7.82 -1.29 -4.90
C GLU A 136 -7.28 -2.73 -4.97
N PRO A 137 -5.98 -2.91 -5.28
CA PRO A 137 -5.38 -4.24 -5.28
C PRO A 137 -5.46 -4.88 -3.90
N ILE A 138 -5.75 -6.19 -3.88
CA ILE A 138 -5.82 -6.99 -2.66
C ILE A 138 -4.45 -6.95 -1.97
N ARG A 139 -4.41 -6.32 -0.78
CA ARG A 139 -3.16 -5.96 -0.10
C ARG A 139 -2.46 -7.14 0.57
N GLY A 140 -3.09 -8.32 0.62
CA GLY A 140 -2.58 -9.49 1.33
C GLY A 140 -1.20 -9.95 0.89
N LEU A 141 -0.92 -9.94 -0.42
CA LEU A 141 0.36 -10.45 -0.95
C LEU A 141 1.57 -9.62 -0.46
N GLY A 142 1.46 -8.29 -0.49
CA GLY A 142 2.52 -7.40 -0.04
C GLY A 142 2.83 -7.57 1.45
N PHE A 143 1.79 -7.72 2.27
CA PHE A 143 1.94 -7.95 3.70
C PHE A 143 2.52 -9.32 4.03
N ARG A 144 2.10 -10.38 3.33
CA ARG A 144 2.71 -11.71 3.51
C ARG A 144 4.20 -11.70 3.18
N ARG A 145 4.60 -11.01 2.10
CA ARG A 145 6.01 -10.82 1.75
C ARG A 145 6.76 -10.04 2.83
N LEU A 146 6.15 -8.99 3.37
CA LEU A 146 6.72 -8.18 4.45
C LEU A 146 6.92 -9.01 5.73
N LEU A 147 5.92 -9.75 6.18
CA LEU A 147 6.01 -10.59 7.39
C LEU A 147 7.06 -11.69 7.21
N LYS A 148 7.03 -12.41 6.07
CA LYS A 148 8.04 -13.45 5.77
C LYS A 148 9.46 -12.89 5.68
N LYS A 149 9.63 -11.68 5.13
CA LYS A 149 10.94 -11.01 5.07
C LYS A 149 11.52 -10.73 6.46
N HIS A 150 10.66 -10.55 7.46
CA HIS A 150 11.04 -10.30 8.85
C HIS A 150 10.91 -11.55 9.74
N GLU A 151 11.01 -12.73 9.12
CA GLU A 151 11.12 -14.05 9.77
C GLU A 151 9.89 -14.48 10.58
N PHE A 152 8.75 -13.81 10.39
CA PHE A 152 7.51 -14.30 10.95
C PHE A 152 7.00 -15.54 10.19
N GLN A 153 6.52 -16.52 10.95
CA GLN A 153 5.78 -17.64 10.39
C GLN A 153 4.40 -17.16 9.96
N VAL A 154 4.04 -17.40 8.68
CA VAL A 154 2.76 -17.00 8.12
C VAL A 154 2.09 -18.17 7.43
N TYR A 155 0.94 -18.59 7.96
CA TYR A 155 0.11 -19.65 7.40
C TYR A 155 -1.15 -19.08 6.75
N LEU A 156 -1.62 -19.77 5.71
CA LEU A 156 -2.89 -19.48 5.06
C LEU A 156 -3.89 -20.58 5.40
N ILE A 157 -5.04 -20.19 5.94
CA ILE A 157 -6.18 -21.10 6.13
C ILE A 157 -7.15 -20.94 4.97
N ASP A 158 -7.71 -22.06 4.54
CA ASP A 158 -8.82 -22.05 3.60
C ASP A 158 -10.10 -21.55 4.28
N GLU A 159 -10.56 -20.36 3.87
CA GLU A 159 -11.80 -19.78 4.40
C GLU A 159 -13.05 -20.29 3.67
N TYR A 160 -12.91 -21.23 2.74
CA TYR A 160 -14.06 -21.79 2.05
C TYR A 160 -15.08 -22.37 3.03
N ARG A 161 -16.30 -21.81 3.01
CA ARG A 161 -17.46 -22.17 3.87
C ARG A 161 -17.27 -22.00 5.37
N THR A 162 -16.18 -21.40 5.86
CA THR A 162 -15.97 -21.20 7.30
C THR A 162 -17.06 -20.31 7.93
N SER A 163 -17.64 -19.38 7.16
CA SER A 163 -18.75 -18.52 7.59
C SER A 163 -20.10 -19.23 7.74
N ARG A 164 -20.23 -20.49 7.29
CA ARG A 164 -21.46 -21.28 7.42
C ARG A 164 -21.48 -22.10 8.72
N CYS A 165 -20.32 -22.30 9.34
CA CYS A 165 -20.17 -23.09 10.55
C CYS A 165 -20.30 -22.22 11.81
N CYS A 166 -21.18 -22.62 12.71
CA CYS A 166 -21.27 -21.97 14.02
C CYS A 166 -20.07 -22.40 14.88
N PRO A 167 -19.33 -21.45 15.49
CA PRO A 167 -18.15 -21.79 16.31
C PRO A 167 -18.51 -22.56 17.58
N THR A 168 -19.78 -22.51 18.02
CA THR A 168 -20.24 -23.20 19.23
C THR A 168 -20.75 -24.61 18.94
N CYS A 169 -21.56 -24.80 17.89
CA CYS A 169 -22.16 -26.10 17.60
C CYS A 169 -21.46 -26.87 16.48
N LEU A 170 -20.46 -26.27 15.81
CA LEU A 170 -19.64 -26.85 14.75
C LEU A 170 -20.40 -27.36 13.52
N ASN A 171 -21.71 -27.12 13.45
CA ASN A 171 -22.57 -27.49 12.34
C ASN A 171 -22.72 -26.33 11.35
N GLU A 172 -23.03 -26.65 10.08
CA GLU A 172 -23.40 -25.68 9.03
C GLU A 172 -24.78 -25.05 9.28
N SER A 173 -25.00 -24.46 10.46
CA SER A 173 -26.28 -23.92 10.89
C SER A 173 -26.42 -22.41 10.66
N LEU A 174 -25.37 -21.73 10.18
CA LEU A 174 -25.42 -20.29 9.94
C LEU A 174 -26.00 -20.00 8.56
N HIS A 175 -27.08 -19.22 8.54
CA HIS A 175 -27.72 -18.72 7.33
C HIS A 175 -27.20 -17.32 6.97
N THR A 176 -27.25 -16.98 5.67
CA THR A 176 -26.81 -15.68 5.14
C THR A 176 -27.55 -14.48 5.73
N PHE A 177 -28.74 -14.68 6.29
CA PHE A 177 -29.57 -13.63 6.84
C PHE A 177 -29.77 -13.83 8.34
N ARG A 178 -29.34 -12.84 9.12
CA ARG A 178 -29.71 -12.73 10.54
C ARG A 178 -31.08 -12.06 10.60
N ARG A 179 -32.10 -12.79 11.08
CA ARG A 179 -33.37 -12.16 11.49
C ARG A 179 -33.10 -11.37 12.77
N VAL A 180 -32.98 -10.06 12.64
CA VAL A 180 -32.86 -9.15 13.79
C VAL A 180 -34.25 -8.55 14.03
N PRO A 181 -34.78 -8.58 15.26
CA PRO A 181 -36.01 -7.85 15.56
C PRO A 181 -35.81 -6.38 15.20
N ASN A 182 -36.76 -5.80 14.47
CA ASN A 182 -36.69 -4.40 14.09
C ASN A 182 -36.59 -3.55 15.38
N PRO A 183 -35.50 -2.78 15.61
CA PRO A 183 -35.35 -1.98 16.83
C PRO A 183 -36.37 -0.83 16.91
N ARG A 184 -37.10 -0.56 15.82
CA ARG A 184 -38.26 0.35 15.79
C ARG A 184 -39.41 -0.29 15.03
N PRO A 185 -40.16 -1.21 15.65
CA PRO A 185 -41.39 -1.71 15.07
C PRO A 185 -42.43 -0.58 15.20
N TYR A 186 -42.71 0.12 14.09
CA TYR A 186 -43.75 1.14 13.91
C TYR A 186 -44.17 1.91 15.19
N GLN A 187 -43.56 3.09 15.38
CA GLN A 187 -44.22 4.23 16.01
C GLN A 187 -44.81 5.12 14.92
#